data_AF-A0A343YPN3-F1
#
_entry.id   AF-A0A343YPN3-F1
#
_cell.length_a   1.000
_cell.length_b   1.000
_cell.length_c   1.000
_cell.angle_alpha   90.00
_cell.angle_beta   90.00
_cell.angle_gamma   90.00
#
_symmetry.space_group_name_H-M   'P 1'
#
loop_
_entity.id
_entity.type
_entity.pdbx_description
1 polymer ?
#
loop_
_entity_poly.entity_id
_entity_poly.type
_entity_poly.pdbx_seq_one_letter_code
_entity_poly.pdbx_strand_id
1 'polypeptide(L)'
;MVGLEPKHTAVRSPESNGMAESFVKTMKRDYISIMSKPDGLTAVKNLAEAFEHYNEWHPHSALGYRSPREYLRRRTSNGLSDKKCMEI
;
A
#
# COMPACT_ATOMS: atom_id res chain seq x y z
N MET A 1 11.72 -16.04 16.04
CA MET A 1 10.79 -16.31 14.91
C MET A 1 9.52 -15.52 15.16
N VAL A 2 8.96 -14.83 14.17
CA VAL A 2 7.84 -13.86 14.38
C VAL A 2 6.46 -14.55 14.48
N GLY A 3 6.37 -15.89 14.35
CA GLY A 3 5.12 -16.65 14.52
C GLY A 3 4.15 -16.57 13.34
N LEU A 4 4.61 -16.16 12.16
CA LEU A 4 3.79 -16.04 10.94
C LEU A 4 3.87 -17.31 10.07
N GLU A 5 2.73 -17.74 9.52
CA GLU A 5 2.69 -18.80 8.51
C GLU A 5 2.87 -18.24 7.09
N PRO A 6 3.84 -18.74 6.30
CA PRO A 6 3.95 -18.37 4.88
C PRO A 6 2.74 -18.83 4.06
N LYS A 7 2.16 -17.93 3.27
CA LYS A 7 1.14 -18.24 2.26
C LYS A 7 1.64 -17.79 0.89
N HIS A 8 1.38 -18.61 -0.12
CA HIS A 8 1.81 -18.36 -1.50
C HIS A 8 0.59 -18.28 -2.41
N THR A 9 0.67 -17.46 -3.45
CA THR A 9 -0.33 -17.43 -4.52
C THR A 9 -0.23 -18.70 -5.36
N ALA A 10 -1.35 -19.12 -5.96
CA ALA A 10 -1.37 -20.27 -6.84
C ALA A 10 -0.51 -20.00 -8.09
N VAL A 11 0.18 -21.04 -8.56
CA VAL A 11 0.97 -20.96 -9.79
C VAL A 11 0.05 -20.60 -10.96
N ARG A 12 0.45 -19.61 -11.77
CA ARG A 12 -0.31 -19.10 -12.94
C ARG A 12 -1.67 -18.45 -12.59
N SER A 13 -1.79 -17.84 -11.40
CA SER A 13 -2.92 -16.98 -11.06
C SER A 13 -2.49 -15.51 -10.93
N PRO A 14 -2.27 -14.79 -12.05
CA PRO A 14 -1.83 -13.39 -12.00
C PRO A 14 -2.84 -12.48 -11.29
N GLU A 15 -4.13 -12.78 -11.38
CA GLU A 15 -5.20 -12.00 -10.75
C GLU A 15 -5.06 -11.99 -9.22
N SER A 16 -4.59 -13.10 -8.63
CA SER A 16 -4.37 -13.20 -7.19
C SER A 16 -3.30 -12.24 -6.64
N ASN A 17 -2.46 -11.69 -7.52
CA ASN A 17 -1.43 -10.71 -7.19
C ASN A 17 -1.85 -9.26 -7.50
N GLY A 18 -3.07 -9.06 -8.01
CA GLY A 18 -3.51 -7.77 -8.56
C GLY A 18 -3.40 -6.60 -7.57
N MET A 19 -3.68 -6.84 -6.29
CA MET A 19 -3.51 -5.81 -5.24
C MET A 19 -2.06 -5.36 -5.09
N ALA A 20 -1.11 -6.31 -5.02
CA ALA A 20 0.30 -5.99 -4.87
C ALA A 20 0.85 -5.31 -6.15
N GLU A 21 0.43 -5.78 -7.32
CA GLU A 21 0.82 -5.18 -8.59
C GLU A 21 0.30 -3.75 -8.74
N SER A 22 -0.95 -3.51 -8.38
CA SER A 22 -1.54 -2.17 -8.38
C SER A 22 -0.79 -1.23 -7.42
N PHE A 23 -0.43 -1.71 -6.23
CA PHE A 23 0.38 -0.94 -5.29
C PHE A 23 1.73 -0.55 -5.89
N VAL A 24 2.48 -1.52 -6.43
CA VAL A 24 3.79 -1.27 -7.04
C VAL A 24 3.66 -0.33 -8.24
N LYS A 25 2.60 -0.45 -9.04
CA LYS A 25 2.31 0.44 -10.17
C LYS A 25 2.12 1.88 -9.72
N THR A 26 1.32 2.12 -8.69
CA THR A 26 1.12 3.46 -8.10
C THR A 26 2.43 4.02 -7.56
N MET A 27 3.17 3.24 -6.77
CA MET A 27 4.47 3.69 -6.23
C MET A 27 5.44 4.07 -7.36
N LYS A 28 5.54 3.24 -8.41
CA LYS A 28 6.40 3.50 -9.56
C LYS A 28 5.99 4.76 -10.32
N ARG A 29 4.70 4.90 -10.62
CA ARG A 29 4.15 5.95 -11.48
C ARG A 29 4.10 7.32 -10.79
N ASP A 30 3.66 7.37 -9.54
CA ASP A 30 3.27 8.63 -8.89
C ASP A 30 4.33 9.16 -7.94
N TYR A 31 5.22 8.30 -7.44
CA TYR A 31 6.25 8.67 -6.47
C TYR A 31 7.66 8.49 -7.03
N ILE A 32 7.97 7.27 -7.43
CA ILE A 32 9.32 6.89 -7.85
C ILE A 32 9.71 7.58 -9.16
N SER A 33 8.78 7.84 -10.07
CA SER A 33 9.07 8.53 -11.34
C SER A 33 9.50 9.99 -11.14
N ILE A 34 9.02 10.64 -10.07
CA ILE A 34 9.24 12.08 -9.81
C ILE A 34 10.24 12.35 -8.68
N MET A 35 10.59 11.35 -7.87
CA MET A 35 11.56 11.53 -6.78
C MET A 35 13.00 11.66 -7.32
N SER A 36 13.78 12.54 -6.69
CA SER A 36 15.23 12.65 -6.93
C SER A 36 15.96 11.40 -6.42
N LYS A 37 16.95 10.91 -7.16
CA LYS A 37 17.73 9.69 -6.83
C LYS A 37 19.20 9.83 -7.25
N PRO A 38 19.94 10.81 -6.71
CA PRO A 38 21.33 11.05 -7.09
C PRO A 38 22.26 9.89 -6.70
N ASP A 39 21.88 9.15 -5.65
CA ASP A 39 22.63 7.99 -5.13
C ASP A 39 21.67 7.02 -4.41
N GLY A 40 22.18 5.83 -4.07
CA GLY A 40 21.39 4.77 -3.44
C GLY A 40 20.89 5.13 -2.03
N LEU A 41 21.68 5.85 -1.22
CA LEU A 41 21.28 6.23 0.14
C LEU A 41 20.12 7.24 0.08
N THR A 42 20.23 8.23 -0.82
CA THR A 42 19.15 9.20 -1.05
C THR A 42 17.91 8.52 -1.63
N ALA A 43 18.06 7.57 -2.55
CA ALA A 43 16.94 6.81 -3.11
C ALA A 43 16.18 6.01 -2.02
N VAL A 44 16.88 5.40 -1.07
CA VAL A 44 16.26 4.68 0.05
C VAL A 44 15.50 5.63 0.98
N LYS A 45 16.09 6.79 1.32
CA LYS A 45 15.42 7.81 2.15
C LYS A 45 14.14 8.31 1.49
N ASN A 46 14.22 8.67 0.22
CA ASN A 46 13.08 9.19 -0.54
C ASN A 46 12.01 8.11 -0.75
N LEU A 47 12.39 6.82 -0.80
CA LEU A 47 11.42 5.73 -0.85
C LEU A 47 10.65 5.58 0.47
N ALA A 48 11.33 5.75 1.61
CA ALA A 48 10.67 5.77 2.91
C ALA A 48 9.68 6.95 3.03
N GLU A 49 10.08 8.14 2.56
CA GLU A 49 9.20 9.30 2.52
C GLU A 49 8.00 9.08 1.60
N ALA A 50 8.20 8.44 0.44
CA ALA A 50 7.11 8.08 -0.46
C ALA A 50 6.11 7.12 0.22
N PHE A 51 6.56 6.16 1.03
CA PHE A 51 5.65 5.29 1.78
C PHE A 51 4.88 6.04 2.86
N GLU A 52 5.50 6.96 3.59
CA GLU A 52 4.79 7.79 4.57
C GLU A 52 3.74 8.67 3.90
N HIS A 53 4.10 9.32 2.78
CA HIS A 53 3.15 10.13 2.03
C HIS A 53 2.01 9.29 1.46
N TYR A 54 2.31 8.11 0.93
CA TYR A 54 1.29 7.17 0.46
C TYR A 54 0.29 6.82 1.58
N ASN A 55 0.82 6.45 2.74
CA ASN A 55 0.01 5.99 3.85
C ASN A 55 -0.80 7.11 4.52
N GLU A 56 -0.31 8.36 4.53
CA GLU A 56 -0.97 9.46 5.23
C GLU A 56 -1.88 10.30 4.31
N TRP A 57 -1.54 10.45 3.02
CA TRP A 57 -2.20 11.42 2.13
C TRP A 57 -2.76 10.85 0.82
N HIS A 58 -2.33 9.67 0.34
CA HIS A 58 -2.76 9.19 -0.97
C HIS A 58 -4.24 8.78 -0.99
N PRO A 59 -5.08 9.37 -1.87
CA PRO A 59 -6.49 9.08 -1.89
C PRO A 59 -6.79 7.75 -2.58
N HIS A 60 -7.57 6.88 -1.94
CA HIS A 60 -8.02 5.61 -2.52
C HIS A 60 -9.53 5.59 -2.75
N SER A 61 -9.97 5.39 -3.99
CA SER A 61 -11.39 5.29 -4.34
C SER A 61 -12.11 4.18 -3.54
N ALA A 62 -11.48 3.01 -3.41
CA ALA A 62 -12.00 1.89 -2.62
C ALA A 62 -12.13 2.20 -1.12
N LEU A 63 -11.42 3.21 -0.61
CA LEU A 63 -11.49 3.64 0.79
C LEU A 63 -12.40 4.88 0.99
N GLY A 64 -13.15 5.27 -0.04
CA GLY A 64 -13.95 6.50 -0.03
C GLY A 64 -13.10 7.75 -0.12
N TYR A 65 -12.03 7.71 -0.93
CA TYR A 65 -11.03 8.76 -1.10
C TYR A 65 -10.23 9.12 0.16
N ARG A 66 -10.20 8.23 1.14
CA ARG A 66 -9.35 8.35 2.34
C ARG A 66 -7.97 7.77 2.09
N SER A 67 -7.00 8.22 2.88
CA SER A 67 -5.68 7.59 2.93
C SER A 67 -5.70 6.29 3.74
N PRO A 68 -4.71 5.39 3.57
CA PRO A 68 -4.64 4.14 4.32
C PRO A 68 -4.67 4.34 5.84
N ARG A 69 -3.89 5.29 6.38
CA ARG A 69 -3.85 5.56 7.83
C ARG A 69 -5.14 6.20 8.31
N GLU A 70 -5.74 7.12 7.55
CA GLU A 70 -7.03 7.68 7.91
C GLU A 70 -8.12 6.62 7.98
N TYR A 71 -8.13 5.71 6.99
CA TYR A 71 -9.07 4.60 6.94
C TYR A 71 -8.91 3.67 8.15
N LEU A 72 -7.68 3.30 8.50
CA LEU A 72 -7.40 2.47 9.67
C LEU A 72 -7.80 3.16 10.98
N ARG A 73 -7.46 4.45 11.17
CA ARG A 73 -7.84 5.23 12.36
C ARG A 73 -9.36 5.23 12.58
N ARG A 74 -10.14 5.47 11.50
CA ARG A 74 -11.60 5.45 11.55
C ARG A 74 -12.17 4.05 11.83
N ARG A 75 -11.54 2.99 11.31
CA ARG A 75 -11.95 1.61 11.63
C ARG A 75 -11.76 1.29 13.10
N THR A 76 -10.60 1.62 13.66
CA THR A 76 -10.30 1.39 15.07
C THR A 76 -11.20 2.22 15.99
N SER A 77 -11.56 3.45 15.62
CA SER A 77 -12.47 4.28 16.43
C SER A 77 -13.92 3.80 16.40
N ASN A 78 -14.36 3.19 15.29
CA ASN A 78 -15.77 2.84 15.10
C ASN A 78 -16.12 1.41 15.53
N GLY A 79 -15.15 0.59 15.96
CA GLY A 79 -15.37 -0.81 16.37
C GLY A 79 -15.91 -1.71 15.24
N LEU A 80 -15.86 -1.25 13.99
CA LEU A 80 -16.44 -1.94 12.83
C LEU A 80 -15.45 -2.94 12.24
N SER A 81 -15.77 -4.24 12.30
CA SER A 81 -15.10 -5.27 11.50
C SER A 81 -15.73 -5.34 10.10
N ASP A 82 -15.46 -4.35 9.27
CA ASP A 82 -15.94 -4.38 7.88
C ASP A 82 -15.18 -5.45 7.09
N LYS A 83 -15.76 -6.65 7.00
CA LYS A 83 -15.28 -7.79 6.20
C LYS A 83 -15.21 -7.49 4.69
N LYS A 84 -15.71 -6.33 4.25
CA LYS A 84 -15.90 -5.96 2.84
C LYS A 84 -14.74 -5.21 2.19
N CYS A 85 -13.76 -4.72 2.95
CA CYS A 85 -12.77 -3.77 2.38
C CYS A 85 -11.56 -4.42 1.70
N MET A 86 -11.49 -5.74 1.64
CA MET A 86 -10.42 -6.45 0.93
C MET A 86 -10.98 -7.50 -0.02
N GLU A 87 -12.14 -7.23 -0.59
CA GLU A 87 -12.62 -7.94 -1.79
C GLU A 87 -12.37 -7.01 -2.98
N ILE A 88 -11.15 -7.10 -3.55
CA ILE A 88 -10.84 -6.62 -4.90
C ILE A 88 -10.35 -7.82 -5.69
#